data_AF-A0AAD8IYS1-F1
#
_entry.id   AF-A0AAD8IYS1-F1
#
_cell.length_a   1.000
_cell.length_b   1.000
_cell.length_c   1.000
_cell.angle_alpha   90.00
_cell.angle_beta   90.00
_cell.angle_gamma   90.00
#
_symmetry.space_group_name_H-M   'P 1'
#
loop_
_entity.id
_entity.type
_entity.pdbx_description
1 polymer ?
#
loop_
_entity_poly.entity_id
_entity_poly.type
_entity_poly.pdbx_seq_one_letter_code
_entity_poly.pdbx_strand_id
1 'polypeptide(L)'
;MTTNESPNTKTRGSTSNESVRNWDHKHCLCGRIARVNTSWTLTNPGRRFYTCSTAKDVQGCQFFQWVDEGFSGRAFDVITHLNHRRIYLEEKLKLVEENVEQNIEKRRILKEEKMQLIEGKQALEKEIKRLGRQLKLCAFVAVAVALLVDVTGFKCEWL
;
A
#
# COMPACT_ATOMS: atom_id res chain seq x y z
N MET A 1 6.50 54.22 65.65
CA MET A 1 5.90 54.63 64.35
C MET A 1 6.85 54.17 63.25
N THR A 2 6.34 53.34 62.33
CA THR A 2 6.77 53.11 60.92
C THR A 2 8.24 52.68 60.68
N THR A 3 8.58 51.40 60.49
CA THR A 3 8.46 50.50 59.30
C THR A 3 9.40 50.80 58.12
N ASN A 4 9.85 49.69 57.50
CA ASN A 4 10.29 49.47 56.11
C ASN A 4 11.77 49.04 55.99
N GLU A 5 12.07 47.75 55.95
CA GLU A 5 11.98 46.79 54.82
C GLU A 5 13.11 46.94 53.79
N SER A 6 13.96 45.89 53.74
CA SER A 6 15.06 45.69 52.80
C SER A 6 14.58 45.54 51.35
N PRO A 7 15.25 46.16 50.35
CA PRO A 7 15.03 45.83 48.96
C PRO A 7 15.84 44.58 48.58
N ASN A 8 15.09 43.51 48.33
CA ASN A 8 15.51 42.28 47.69
C ASN A 8 15.94 42.56 46.24
N THR A 9 17.24 42.70 45.97
CA THR A 9 17.75 42.81 44.59
C THR A 9 17.81 41.43 43.96
N LYS A 10 16.74 41.09 43.22
CA LYS A 10 16.67 39.94 42.32
C LYS A 10 17.85 39.97 41.35
N THR A 11 18.73 38.97 41.44
CA THR A 11 19.73 38.64 40.44
C THR A 11 19.01 38.28 39.14
N ARG A 12 18.88 39.24 38.24
CA ARG A 12 18.41 38.99 36.87
C ARG A 12 19.57 38.38 36.12
N GLY A 13 19.59 37.05 36.04
CA GLY A 13 20.54 36.32 35.23
C GLY A 13 20.46 36.80 33.79
N SER A 14 21.48 37.53 33.35
CA SER A 14 21.73 37.81 31.94
C SER A 14 22.16 36.50 31.28
N THR A 15 21.20 35.67 30.89
CA THR A 15 21.43 34.67 29.86
C THR A 15 21.59 35.43 28.54
N SER A 16 22.83 35.80 28.24
CA SER A 16 23.24 36.29 26.93
C SER A 16 22.99 35.18 25.90
N ASN A 17 21.82 35.20 25.28
CA ASN A 17 21.45 34.41 24.09
C ASN A 17 22.23 34.83 22.83
N GLU A 18 23.44 35.35 23.01
CA GLU A 18 24.29 35.91 21.95
C GLU A 18 25.12 34.80 21.27
N SER A 19 25.24 33.63 21.90
CA SER A 19 26.02 32.49 21.40
C SER A 19 25.29 31.59 20.40
N VAL A 20 23.99 31.79 20.12
CA VAL A 20 23.19 30.88 19.25
C VAL A 20 23.11 31.37 17.79
N ARG A 21 23.46 32.63 17.50
CA ARG A 21 23.23 33.24 16.18
C ARG A 21 24.47 33.56 15.36
N ASN A 22 25.68 33.32 15.86
CA ASN A 22 26.88 33.60 15.06
C ASN A 22 27.26 32.40 14.18
N TRP A 23 26.36 32.00 13.28
CA TRP A 23 26.77 31.30 12.07
C TRP A 23 27.35 32.37 11.15
N ASP A 24 28.68 32.50 11.10
CA ASP A 24 29.34 33.34 10.10
C ASP A 24 28.73 33.05 8.73
N HIS A 25 27.97 34.01 8.18
CA HIS A 25 27.28 33.84 6.92
C HIS A 25 28.31 33.54 5.84
N LYS A 26 28.37 32.28 5.38
CA LYS A 26 29.28 31.89 4.30
C LYS A 26 28.83 32.54 3.01
N HIS A 27 29.76 33.18 2.31
CA HIS A 27 29.51 33.79 1.02
C HIS A 27 29.94 32.84 -0.10
N CYS A 28 29.16 32.80 -1.18
CA CYS A 28 29.52 32.07 -2.38
C CYS A 28 30.51 32.88 -3.24
N LEU A 29 31.00 32.29 -4.34
CA LEU A 29 31.96 32.94 -5.25
C LEU A 29 31.40 34.19 -5.96
N CYS A 30 30.07 34.39 -5.94
CA CYS A 30 29.43 35.61 -6.45
C CYS A 30 29.39 36.75 -5.41
N GLY A 31 29.94 36.56 -4.21
CA GLY A 31 29.86 37.52 -3.10
C GLY A 31 28.49 37.60 -2.42
N ARG A 32 27.56 36.67 -2.71
CA ARG A 32 26.24 36.59 -2.07
C ARG A 32 26.24 35.56 -0.94
N ILE A 33 25.36 35.73 0.06
CA ILE A 33 25.17 34.74 1.14
C ILE A 33 24.76 33.39 0.53
N ALA A 34 25.48 32.33 0.92
CA ALA A 34 25.24 30.97 0.51
C ALA A 34 24.04 30.38 1.26
N ARG A 35 23.25 29.56 0.57
CA ARG A 35 22.12 28.83 1.17
C ARG A 35 22.60 27.51 1.76
N VAL A 36 22.03 27.10 2.89
CA VAL A 36 22.24 25.77 3.49
C VAL A 36 21.21 24.80 2.96
N ASN A 37 21.64 23.63 2.51
CA ASN A 37 20.78 22.50 2.14
C ASN A 37 21.17 21.27 2.96
N THR A 38 20.27 20.28 3.00
CA THR A 38 20.50 18.97 3.62
C THR A 38 20.57 17.92 2.53
N SER A 39 21.60 17.07 2.57
CA SER A 39 21.74 15.97 1.62
C SER A 39 20.83 14.81 2.01
N TRP A 40 20.11 14.28 1.03
CA TRP A 40 19.24 13.10 1.17
C TRP A 40 19.80 11.89 0.43
N THR A 41 21.06 11.96 -0.01
CA THR A 41 21.71 10.82 -0.67
C THR A 41 22.09 9.75 0.35
N LEU A 42 22.20 8.50 -0.11
CA LEU A 42 22.65 7.38 0.72
C LEU A 42 24.07 7.57 1.25
N THR A 43 24.92 8.32 0.54
CA THR A 43 26.32 8.54 0.89
C THR A 43 26.54 9.71 1.84
N ASN A 44 25.58 10.63 1.98
CA ASN A 44 25.68 11.76 2.90
C ASN A 44 24.31 12.11 3.50
N PRO A 45 23.59 11.15 4.11
CA PRO A 45 22.22 11.36 4.57
C PRO A 45 22.19 12.35 5.75
N GLY A 46 21.36 13.38 5.68
CA GLY A 46 21.18 14.36 6.75
C GLY A 46 22.32 15.38 6.90
N ARG A 47 23.39 15.29 6.10
CA ARG A 47 24.55 16.19 6.21
C ARG A 47 24.26 17.51 5.51
N ARG A 48 24.53 18.63 6.19
CA ARG A 48 24.25 19.97 5.64
C ARG A 48 25.41 20.51 4.81
N PHE A 49 25.11 21.23 3.75
CA PHE A 49 26.08 21.86 2.85
C PHE A 49 25.61 23.22 2.36
N TYR A 50 26.55 24.14 2.19
CA TYR A 50 26.36 25.43 1.56
C TYR A 50 26.39 25.32 0.04
N THR A 51 25.53 26.09 -0.64
CA THR A 51 25.59 26.31 -2.10
C THR A 51 25.30 27.76 -2.46
N CYS A 52 25.58 28.14 -3.71
CA CYS A 52 25.08 29.41 -4.24
C CYS A 52 23.55 29.48 -4.12
N SER A 53 23.03 30.63 -3.68
CA SER A 53 21.60 30.92 -3.60
C SER A 53 20.96 31.10 -4.98
N THR A 54 21.74 31.50 -5.99
CA THR A 54 21.31 31.61 -7.39
C THR A 54 21.49 30.28 -8.10
N ALA A 55 20.50 29.89 -8.91
CA ALA A 55 20.58 28.69 -9.73
C ALA A 55 21.64 28.81 -10.84
N LYS A 56 22.30 27.70 -11.19
CA LYS A 56 23.47 27.68 -12.10
C LYS A 56 23.14 28.16 -13.51
N ASP A 57 21.92 27.88 -13.97
CA ASP A 57 21.34 28.24 -15.27
C ASP A 57 21.05 29.74 -15.43
N VAL A 58 20.88 30.47 -14.32
CA VAL A 58 20.52 31.90 -14.35
C VAL A 58 21.73 32.81 -14.21
N GLN A 59 22.71 32.46 -13.36
CA GLN A 59 24.02 33.14 -13.13
C GLN A 59 24.73 32.63 -11.84
N GLY A 60 24.30 31.48 -11.30
CA GLY A 60 24.85 30.92 -10.07
C GLY A 60 26.25 30.35 -10.25
N CYS A 61 27.14 30.58 -9.27
CA CYS A 61 28.44 29.92 -9.25
C CYS A 61 28.35 28.48 -8.72
N GLN A 62 29.43 27.72 -8.91
CA GLN A 62 29.53 26.33 -8.46
C GLN A 62 29.97 26.17 -7.00
N PHE A 63 29.70 27.17 -6.16
CA PHE A 63 30.08 27.12 -4.75
C PHE A 63 29.42 25.94 -4.04
N PHE A 64 30.23 25.14 -3.35
CA PHE A 64 29.82 24.01 -2.54
C PHE A 64 30.76 23.87 -1.34
N GLN A 65 30.22 23.72 -0.13
CA GLN A 65 31.02 23.45 1.07
C GLN A 65 30.20 22.71 2.11
N TRP A 66 30.76 21.68 2.76
CA TRP A 66 30.09 21.02 3.88
C TRP A 66 29.98 21.94 5.11
N VAL A 67 28.82 21.96 5.75
CA VAL A 67 28.56 22.68 7.02
C VAL A 67 29.00 21.81 8.19
N ASP A 68 28.56 20.55 8.16
CA ASP A 68 28.85 19.58 9.20
C ASP A 68 30.13 18.80 8.85
N GLU A 69 30.96 18.53 9.84
CA GLU A 69 31.97 17.47 9.71
C GLU A 69 31.27 16.14 9.36
N GLY A 70 31.98 15.25 8.67
CA GLY A 70 31.41 13.96 8.32
C GLY A 70 30.97 13.23 9.59
N PHE A 71 29.90 12.45 9.50
CA PHE A 71 29.56 11.54 10.59
C PHE A 71 30.79 10.68 10.92
N SER A 72 31.02 10.41 12.22
CA SER A 72 32.03 9.42 12.62
C SER A 72 31.76 8.09 11.91
N GLY A 73 32.80 7.29 11.64
CA GLY A 73 32.65 6.04 10.87
C GLY A 73 31.50 5.16 11.36
N ARG A 74 31.38 5.00 12.70
CA ARG A 74 30.28 4.25 13.32
C ARG A 74 28.89 4.84 13.02
N ALA A 75 28.73 6.16 13.10
CA ALA A 75 27.45 6.81 12.84
C ALA A 75 27.08 6.72 11.35
N PHE A 76 28.06 6.88 10.47
CA PHE A 76 27.87 6.70 9.03
C PHE A 76 27.42 5.28 8.67
N ASP A 77 28.08 4.26 9.23
CA ASP A 77 27.75 2.85 9.00
C ASP A 77 26.32 2.52 9.43
N VAL A 78 25.91 3.00 10.62
CA VAL A 78 24.55 2.81 11.14
C VAL A 78 23.53 3.49 10.24
N ILE A 79 23.73 4.76 9.87
CA ILE A 79 22.75 5.48 9.03
C ILE A 79 22.63 4.84 7.65
N THR A 80 23.75 4.39 7.08
CA THR A 80 23.77 3.69 5.79
C THR A 80 23.01 2.37 5.89
N HIS A 81 23.31 1.55 6.89
CA HIS A 81 22.63 0.28 7.11
C HIS A 81 21.11 0.45 7.30
N LEU A 82 20.69 1.41 8.13
CA LEU A 82 19.27 1.69 8.36
C LEU A 82 18.57 2.18 7.10
N ASN A 83 19.22 3.01 6.27
CA ASN A 83 18.64 3.44 5.00
C ASN A 83 18.49 2.29 3.99
N HIS A 84 19.49 1.41 3.88
CA HIS A 84 19.37 0.21 3.04
C HIS A 84 18.24 -0.69 3.54
N ARG A 85 18.13 -0.87 4.86
CA ARG A 85 17.05 -1.66 5.45
C ARG A 85 15.68 -1.04 5.18
N ARG A 86 15.55 0.29 5.28
CA ARG A 86 14.33 1.02 4.94
C ARG A 86 13.90 0.77 3.49
N ILE A 87 14.81 0.98 2.53
CA ILE A 87 14.52 0.78 1.10
C ILE A 87 14.06 -0.67 0.84
N TYR A 88 14.76 -1.65 1.41
CA TYR A 88 14.40 -3.05 1.28
C TYR A 88 13.01 -3.36 1.85
N LEU A 89 12.68 -2.78 3.01
CA LEU A 89 11.37 -2.97 3.63
C LEU A 89 10.26 -2.29 2.83
N GLU A 90 10.51 -1.12 2.24
CA GLU A 90 9.57 -0.43 1.34
C GLU A 90 9.29 -1.26 0.09
N GLU A 91 10.32 -1.83 -0.54
CA GLU A 91 10.16 -2.71 -1.71
C GLU A 91 9.37 -3.98 -1.35
N LYS A 92 9.69 -4.61 -0.21
CA LYS A 92 8.95 -5.77 0.27
C LYS A 92 7.50 -5.45 0.61
N LEU A 93 7.23 -4.29 1.19
CA LEU A 93 5.87 -3.85 1.50
C LEU A 93 5.06 -3.74 0.23
N LYS A 94 5.60 -3.08 -0.80
CA LYS A 94 4.97 -2.95 -2.11
C LYS A 94 4.61 -4.32 -2.72
N LEU A 95 5.55 -5.27 -2.68
CA LEU A 95 5.29 -6.63 -3.18
C LEU A 95 4.17 -7.34 -2.41
N VAL A 96 4.14 -7.18 -1.07
CA VAL A 96 3.09 -7.77 -0.24
C VAL A 96 1.74 -7.14 -0.54
N GLU A 97 1.67 -5.82 -0.70
CA GLU A 97 0.46 -5.07 -1.07
C GLU A 97 -0.08 -5.55 -2.43
N GLU A 98 0.77 -5.62 -3.47
CA GLU A 98 0.40 -6.13 -4.79
C GLU A 98 -0.13 -7.57 -4.72
N ASN A 99 0.52 -8.45 -3.95
CA ASN A 99 0.07 -9.82 -3.78
C ASN A 99 -1.27 -9.91 -3.02
N VAL A 100 -1.52 -9.03 -2.05
CA VAL A 100 -2.80 -8.96 -1.35
C VAL A 100 -3.90 -8.54 -2.31
N GLU A 101 -3.68 -7.52 -3.13
CA GLU A 101 -4.64 -7.07 -4.14
C GLU A 101 -4.96 -8.16 -5.16
N GLN A 102 -3.93 -8.82 -5.68
CA GLN A 102 -4.11 -9.95 -6.60
C GLN A 102 -4.90 -11.10 -5.95
N ASN A 103 -4.67 -11.37 -4.66
CA ASN A 103 -5.39 -12.42 -3.95
C ASN A 103 -6.85 -12.04 -3.68
N ILE A 104 -7.14 -10.76 -3.43
CA ILE A 104 -8.51 -10.26 -3.32
C ILE A 104 -9.25 -10.45 -4.64
N GLU A 105 -8.64 -10.05 -5.76
CA GLU A 105 -9.26 -10.18 -7.07
C GLU A 105 -9.47 -11.64 -7.48
N LYS A 106 -8.46 -12.50 -7.28
CA LYS A 106 -8.59 -13.95 -7.48
C LYS A 106 -9.75 -14.55 -6.68
N ARG A 107 -9.91 -14.12 -5.41
CA ARG A 107 -11.05 -14.57 -4.58
C ARG A 107 -12.39 -14.05 -5.10
N ARG A 108 -12.44 -12.88 -5.72
CA ARG A 108 -13.66 -12.33 -6.35
C ARG A 108 -14.06 -13.17 -7.57
N ILE A 109 -13.12 -13.41 -8.48
CA ILE A 109 -13.34 -14.23 -9.69
C ILE A 109 -13.77 -15.64 -9.31
N LEU A 110 -13.04 -16.30 -8.39
CA LEU A 110 -13.40 -17.65 -7.93
C LEU A 110 -14.81 -17.72 -7.31
N LYS A 111 -15.28 -16.64 -6.64
CA LYS A 111 -16.64 -16.58 -6.12
C LYS A 111 -17.67 -16.48 -7.24
N GLU A 112 -17.40 -15.69 -8.28
CA GLU A 112 -18.27 -15.55 -9.45
C GLU A 112 -18.34 -16.86 -10.25
N GLU A 113 -17.20 -17.48 -10.57
CA GLU A 113 -17.14 -18.79 -11.23
C GLU A 113 -17.88 -19.86 -10.42
N LYS A 114 -17.69 -19.88 -9.10
CA LYS A 114 -18.40 -20.80 -8.21
C LYS A 114 -19.91 -20.56 -8.24
N MET A 115 -20.37 -19.32 -8.31
CA MET A 115 -21.80 -19.01 -8.39
C MET A 115 -22.40 -19.54 -9.70
N GLN A 116 -21.71 -19.29 -10.82
CA GLN A 116 -22.12 -19.81 -12.13
C GLN A 116 -22.18 -21.34 -12.16
N LEU A 117 -21.21 -22.02 -11.55
CA LEU A 117 -21.21 -23.48 -11.44
C LEU A 117 -22.38 -23.98 -10.58
N ILE A 118 -22.72 -23.29 -9.48
CA ILE A 118 -23.86 -23.65 -8.63
C ILE A 118 -25.17 -23.50 -9.40
N GLU A 119 -25.35 -22.39 -10.12
CA GLU A 119 -26.54 -22.15 -10.93
C GLU A 119 -26.67 -23.17 -12.07
N GLY A 120 -25.58 -23.45 -12.78
CA GLY A 120 -25.53 -24.46 -13.83
C GLY A 120 -25.86 -25.86 -13.30
N LYS A 121 -25.32 -26.23 -12.13
CA LYS A 121 -25.64 -27.50 -11.47
C LYS A 121 -27.13 -27.59 -11.14
N GLN A 122 -27.70 -26.53 -10.56
CA GLN A 122 -29.14 -26.49 -10.23
C GLN A 122 -30.02 -26.58 -11.48
N ALA A 123 -29.64 -25.96 -12.59
CA ALA A 123 -30.37 -26.04 -13.86
C ALA A 123 -30.34 -27.48 -14.41
N LEU A 124 -29.17 -28.11 -14.44
CA LEU A 124 -29.02 -29.50 -14.89
C LEU A 124 -29.83 -30.47 -14.03
N GLU A 125 -29.80 -30.30 -12.70
CA GLU A 125 -30.61 -31.11 -11.78
C GLU A 125 -32.12 -30.97 -12.05
N LYS A 126 -32.60 -29.77 -12.41
CA LYS A 126 -34.01 -29.56 -12.80
C LYS A 126 -34.34 -30.29 -14.10
N GLU A 127 -33.46 -30.25 -15.10
CA GLU A 127 -33.66 -30.97 -16.36
C GLU A 127 -33.63 -32.49 -16.17
N ILE A 128 -32.72 -33.02 -15.36
CA ILE A 128 -32.70 -34.45 -15.00
C ILE A 128 -34.03 -34.86 -14.36
N LYS A 129 -34.54 -34.07 -13.39
CA LYS A 129 -35.86 -34.32 -12.76
C LYS A 129 -37.00 -34.25 -13.78
N ARG A 130 -36.93 -33.33 -14.75
CA ARG A 130 -37.94 -33.17 -15.81
C ARG A 130 -37.96 -34.38 -16.74
N LEU A 131 -36.81 -34.77 -17.27
CA LEU A 131 -36.66 -35.95 -18.10
C LEU A 131 -37.08 -37.21 -17.35
N GLY A 132 -36.72 -37.32 -16.07
CA GLY A 132 -37.17 -38.42 -15.21
C GLY A 132 -38.70 -38.51 -15.09
N ARG A 133 -39.42 -37.37 -15.00
CA ARG A 133 -40.89 -37.35 -15.03
C ARG A 133 -41.45 -37.74 -16.38
N GLN A 134 -40.87 -37.22 -17.47
CA GLN A 134 -41.29 -37.58 -18.84
C GLN A 134 -41.12 -39.08 -19.09
N LEU A 135 -39.97 -39.65 -18.72
CA LEU A 135 -39.71 -41.08 -18.87
C LEU A 135 -40.73 -41.93 -18.09
N LYS A 136 -41.03 -41.54 -16.83
CA LYS A 136 -42.07 -42.21 -16.02
C LYS A 136 -43.45 -42.14 -16.68
N LEU A 137 -43.81 -40.99 -17.24
CA LEU A 137 -45.08 -40.82 -17.96
C LEU A 137 -45.13 -41.67 -19.22
N CYS A 138 -44.08 -41.68 -20.04
CA CYS A 138 -43.98 -42.51 -21.24
C CYS A 138 -44.09 -44.00 -20.89
N ALA A 139 -43.41 -44.45 -19.83
CA ALA A 139 -43.51 -45.83 -19.35
C ALA A 139 -44.95 -46.18 -18.91
N PHE A 140 -45.62 -45.28 -18.18
CA PHE A 140 -47.00 -45.48 -17.77
C PHE A 140 -47.96 -45.59 -18.97
N VAL A 141 -47.83 -44.68 -19.94
CA VAL A 141 -48.64 -44.71 -21.18
C VAL A 141 -48.39 -46.00 -21.97
N ALA A 142 -47.13 -46.43 -22.10
CA ALA A 142 -46.80 -47.66 -22.82
C ALA A 142 -47.44 -48.90 -22.16
N VAL A 143 -47.41 -49.00 -20.83
CA VAL A 143 -48.08 -50.08 -20.08
C VAL A 143 -49.59 -50.03 -20.29
N ALA A 144 -50.21 -48.84 -20.22
CA ALA A 144 -51.64 -48.69 -20.43
C ALA A 144 -52.08 -49.10 -21.85
N VAL A 145 -51.30 -48.71 -22.87
CA VAL A 145 -51.55 -49.10 -24.26
C VAL A 145 -51.43 -50.62 -24.43
N ALA A 146 -50.40 -51.26 -23.85
CA ALA A 146 -50.25 -52.71 -23.91
C ALA A 146 -51.47 -53.45 -23.31
N LEU A 147 -51.91 -53.02 -22.13
CA LEU A 147 -53.10 -53.60 -21.46
C LEU A 147 -54.38 -53.43 -22.29
N LEU A 148 -54.56 -52.29 -22.96
CA LEU A 148 -55.72 -52.06 -23.82
C LEU A 148 -55.71 -52.96 -25.06
N VAL A 149 -54.53 -53.13 -25.69
CA VAL A 149 -54.37 -54.03 -26.85
C VAL A 149 -54.74 -55.46 -26.45
N ASP A 150 -54.25 -55.96 -25.31
CA ASP A 150 -54.59 -57.30 -24.81
C ASP A 150 -56.11 -57.47 -24.60
N VAL A 151 -56.78 -56.53 -23.92
CA VAL A 151 -58.23 -56.59 -23.65
C VAL A 151 -59.07 -56.56 -24.94
N THR A 152 -58.64 -55.80 -25.95
CA THR A 152 -59.31 -55.78 -27.27
C THR A 152 -59.01 -57.00 -28.12
N GLY A 153 -57.79 -57.56 -28.01
CA GLY A 153 -57.37 -58.77 -28.70
C GLY A 153 -58.14 -60.02 -28.26
N PHE A 154 -58.39 -60.17 -26.95
CA PHE A 154 -59.23 -61.27 -26.43
C PHE A 154 -60.69 -61.23 -26.92
N LYS A 155 -61.17 -60.09 -27.41
CA LYS A 155 -62.54 -59.94 -27.93
C LYS A 155 -62.70 -60.41 -29.38
N CYS A 156 -61.61 -60.59 -30.13
CA CYS A 156 -61.65 -60.99 -31.53
C CYS A 156 -61.45 -62.50 -31.78
N GLU A 157 -61.14 -63.30 -30.75
CA GLU A 157 -60.99 -64.76 -30.89
C GLU A 157 -62.27 -65.58 -30.63
N TRP A 158 -63.40 -64.95 -30.28
CA TRP A 158 -64.67 -65.64 -29.94
C TRP A 158 -65.88 -65.22 -30.79
N LEU A 159 -65.66 -64.66 -31.98
CA LEU A 159 -66.70 -64.38 -33.01
C LEU A 159 -66.21 -64.90 -34.36
#